data_AF-A0A7X9EET7-F1
#
_entry.id   AF-A0A7X9EET7-F1
#
_cell.length_a   1.000
_cell.length_b   1.000
_cell.length_c   1.000
_cell.angle_alpha   90.00
_cell.angle_beta   90.00
_cell.angle_gamma   90.00
#
_symmetry.space_group_name_H-M   'P 1'
#
loop_
_entity.id
_entity.type
_entity.pdbx_description
1 polymer ?
#
loop_
_entity_poly.entity_id
_entity_poly.type
_entity_poly.pdbx_seq_one_letter_code
_entity_poly.pdbx_strand_id
1 'polypeptide(L)' 'MKVYERLILMATGDNDLIIDPMASSGISGDMVFKNNRKAIASDMSEEYKQIMKTS' A
#
# COMPACT_ATOMS: atom_id res chain seq x y z
N MET A 1 9.06 -3.42 -4.06
CA MET A 1 9.07 -4.84 -4.51
C MET A 1 8.35 -4.92 -5.85
N LYS A 2 8.95 -5.53 -6.88
CA LYS A 2 8.46 -5.44 -8.28
C LYS A 2 7.07 -6.05 -8.52
N VAL A 3 6.62 -6.99 -7.69
CA VAL A 3 5.32 -7.66 -7.84
C VAL A 3 4.16 -6.70 -7.54
N TYR A 4 4.20 -5.98 -6.42
CA TYR A 4 3.14 -5.04 -6.04
C TYR A 4 3.00 -3.89 -7.03
N GLU A 5 4.12 -3.33 -7.46
CA GLU A 5 4.14 -2.27 -8.47
C GLU A 5 3.46 -2.70 -9.77
N ARG A 6 3.76 -3.90 -10.27
CA ARG A 6 3.10 -4.45 -11.46
C ARG A 6 1.60 -4.63 -11.25
N LEU A 7 1.16 -5.15 -10.10
CA LEU A 7 -0.26 -5.35 -9.82
C LEU A 7 -1.02 -4.02 -9.77
N ILE A 8 -0.46 -3.01 -9.11
CA ILE A 8 -1.05 -1.67 -8.99
C ILE A 8 -1.19 -1.03 -10.37
N LEU A 9 -0.14 -1.06 -11.19
CA LEU A 9 -0.17 -0.44 -12.52
C LEU A 9 -1.08 -1.15 -13.54
N MET A 10 -1.32 -2.46 -13.37
CA MET A 10 -2.25 -3.19 -14.23
C MET A 10 -3.71 -3.01 -13.83
N ALA A 11 -3.98 -2.80 -12.53
CA ALA A 11 -5.34 -2.82 -11.99
C ALA A 11 -5.93 -1.42 -11.74
N THR A 12 -5.10 -0.37 -11.67
CA THR A 12 -5.55 0.97 -11.26
C THR A 12 -5.03 2.08 -12.17
N GLY A 13 -5.80 3.17 -12.25
CA GLY A 13 -5.41 4.42 -12.89
C GLY A 13 -4.67 5.38 -11.96
N ASP A 14 -4.29 6.52 -12.52
CA ASP A 14 -3.67 7.61 -11.78
C ASP A 14 -4.65 8.21 -10.77
N ASN A 15 -4.15 8.56 -9.57
CA ASN A 15 -4.93 9.11 -8.46
C ASN A 15 -6.03 8.21 -7.85
N ASP A 16 -6.13 6.95 -8.29
CA ASP A 16 -7.06 5.99 -7.67
C ASP A 16 -6.77 5.82 -6.18
N LEU A 17 -7.84 5.58 -5.42
CA LEU A 17 -7.78 5.23 -4.00
C LEU A 17 -7.79 3.72 -3.83
N ILE A 18 -6.72 3.18 -3.25
CA ILE A 18 -6.51 1.75 -3.04
C ILE A 18 -6.70 1.44 -1.56
N ILE A 19 -7.44 0.37 -1.26
CA ILE A 19 -7.64 -0.12 0.10
C ILE A 19 -6.89 -1.44 0.25
N ASP A 20 -5.97 -1.49 1.21
CA ASP A 20 -5.29 -2.73 1.62
C ASP A 20 -5.61 -3.02 3.08
N PRO A 21 -6.58 -3.90 3.37
CA PRO A 21 -6.99 -4.21 4.74
C PRO A 21 -6.04 -5.19 5.45
N MET A 22 -5.01 -5.70 4.76
CA MET A 22 -4.01 -6.65 5.26
C MET A 22 -2.60 -6.17 4.91
N ALA A 23 -2.33 -4.90 5.18
CA ALA A 23 -1.17 -4.19 4.66
C ALA A 23 0.16 -4.63 5.28
N SER A 24 0.14 -5.36 6.40
CA SER A 24 1.33 -5.82 7.12
C SER A 24 2.34 -4.69 7.27
N SER A 25 3.56 -4.83 6.77
CA SER A 25 4.61 -3.80 6.86
C SER A 25 4.37 -2.55 5.97
N GLY A 26 3.28 -2.46 5.21
CA GLY A 26 2.91 -1.28 4.42
C GLY A 26 3.55 -1.16 3.04
N ILE A 27 4.26 -2.20 2.55
CA ILE A 27 4.97 -2.16 1.26
C ILE A 27 4.03 -1.83 0.09
N SER A 28 2.77 -2.28 0.16
CA SER A 28 1.74 -1.92 -0.81
C SER A 28 1.50 -0.41 -0.83
N GLY A 29 1.30 0.21 0.34
CA GLY A 29 1.17 1.66 0.51
C GLY A 29 2.34 2.46 -0.08
N ASP A 30 3.58 2.02 0.14
CA ASP A 30 4.77 2.64 -0.45
C ASP A 30 4.74 2.62 -1.97
N MET A 31 4.37 1.48 -2.56
CA MET A 31 4.30 1.34 -4.02
C MET A 31 3.14 2.16 -4.61
N VAL A 32 2.02 2.26 -3.89
CA VAL A 32 0.87 3.09 -4.25
C VAL A 32 1.28 4.57 -4.30
N PHE A 33 1.95 5.06 -3.26
CA PHE A 33 2.41 6.46 -3.20
C PHE A 33 3.45 6.77 -4.30
N LYS A 34 4.45 5.90 -4.48
CA LYS A 34 5.50 6.05 -5.51
C LYS A 34 4.96 6.14 -6.93
N ASN A 35 3.81 5.51 -7.18
CA ASN A 35 3.18 5.52 -8.49
C ASN A 35 2.07 6.56 -8.62
N ASN A 36 1.95 7.57 -7.75
CA ASN A 36 0.92 8.63 -7.85
C ASN A 36 -0.53 8.10 -7.68
N ARG A 37 -0.73 7.22 -6.70
CA ARG A 37 -2.05 6.78 -6.21
C ARG A 37 -2.16 7.04 -4.70
N LYS A 38 -3.37 6.90 -4.14
CA LYS A 38 -3.65 7.10 -2.71
C LYS A 38 -3.95 5.76 -2.04
N ALA A 39 -3.56 5.58 -0.78
CA ALA A 39 -3.78 4.35 -0.03
C ALA A 39 -4.57 4.58 1.26
N ILE A 40 -5.46 3.65 1.60
CA ILE A 40 -5.92 3.38 2.97
C ILE A 40 -5.41 1.99 3.32
N ALA A 41 -4.54 1.90 4.31
CA ALA A 41 -3.93 0.66 4.75
C ALA A 41 -4.36 0.36 6.20
N SER A 42 -4.68 -0.90 6.47
CA SER A 42 -4.89 -1.39 7.82
C SER A 42 -4.28 -2.76 8.02
N ASP A 43 -4.02 -3.11 9.27
CA ASP A 43 -3.66 -4.46 9.67
C ASP A 43 -4.25 -4.73 11.06
N MET A 44 -4.51 -6.00 11.36
CA MET A 44 -4.97 -6.40 12.70
C MET A 44 -3.84 -6.36 13.73
N SER A 45 -2.60 -6.61 13.30
CA SER A 45 -1.43 -6.59 14.18
C SER A 45 -1.06 -5.14 14.54
N GLU A 46 -1.03 -4.85 15.83
CA GLU A 46 -0.51 -3.58 16.33
C GLU A 46 0.95 -3.38 15.93
N GLU A 47 1.76 -4.45 15.92
CA GLU A 47 3.16 -4.39 15.53
C GLU A 47 3.31 -3.90 14.08
N TYR A 48 2.54 -4.48 13.16
CA TYR A 48 2.55 -4.05 11.76
C TYR A 48 2.02 -2.64 11.57
N LYS A 49 1.00 -2.24 12.33
CA LYS A 49 0.53 -0.85 12.33
C LYS A 49 1.59 0.15 12.80
N GLN A 50 2.46 -0.21 13.74
CA GLN A 50 3.58 0.65 14.13
C GLN A 50 4.65 0.74 13.03
N ILE A 51 4.99 -0.39 12.40
CA ILE A 51 5.94 -0.43 11.27
C ILE A 51 5.46 0.48 10.12
N MET A 52 4.18 0.43 9.78
CA MET A 52 3.60 1.28 8.73
C MET A 52 3.66 2.77 9.03
N LYS A 53 3.49 3.18 10.29
CA LYS A 53 3.54 4.61 10.68
C LYS A 53 4.93 5.23 10.56
N THR A 54 5.96 4.41 10.63
CA THR A 54 7.37 4.85 10.59
C THR A 54 7.99 4.78 9.19
N SER A 55 7.24 4.24 8.21
CA SER A 55 7.68 4.05 6.82
C SER A 55 7.43 5.28 5.96
#